data_AF-A0A7Y4ZQZ0-F1
#
_entry.id   AF-A0A7Y4ZQZ0-F1
#
_cell.length_a   1.000
_cell.length_b   1.000
_cell.length_c   1.000
_cell.angle_alpha   90.00
_cell.angle_beta   90.00
_cell.angle_gamma   90.00
#
_symmetry.space_group_name_H-M   'P 1'
#
loop_
_entity.id
_entity.type
_entity.pdbx_description
1 polymer ?
#
loop_
_entity_poly.entity_id
_entity_poly.type
_entity_poly.pdbx_seq_one_letter_code
_entity_poly.pdbx_strand_id
1 'polypeptide(L)'
;MSADPNKKSPRTFQCRDALWDKFEQMARELECSVDYLINDAMKQYARQRNYVSSASASVGSLNGGQQERYGSAPAPPPPGYRPATVSPPVQGGGR
;
A
#
# COMPACT_ATOMS: atom_id res chain seq x y z
N MET A 1 9.29 -17.98 25.31
CA MET A 1 8.88 -19.03 24.35
C MET A 1 8.49 -18.32 23.07
N SER A 2 9.35 -18.33 22.05
CA SER A 2 9.07 -17.66 20.77
C SER A 2 8.05 -18.49 20.01
N ALA A 3 6.83 -17.97 19.84
CA ALA A 3 5.83 -18.61 19.00
C ALA A 3 6.31 -18.52 17.55
N ASP A 4 6.45 -19.66 16.86
CA ASP A 4 6.84 -19.71 15.46
C ASP A 4 5.83 -18.91 14.61
N PRO A 5 6.23 -17.79 13.99
CA PRO A 5 5.32 -16.96 13.21
C PRO A 5 4.79 -17.67 11.94
N ASN A 6 5.41 -18.79 11.56
CA ASN A 6 5.03 -19.61 10.41
C ASN A 6 4.08 -20.77 10.77
N LYS A 7 3.69 -20.91 12.04
CA LYS A 7 2.82 -22.02 12.46
C LYS A 7 1.41 -21.85 11.90
N LYS A 8 1.07 -22.62 10.86
CA LYS A 8 -0.31 -22.76 10.38
C LYS A 8 -1.04 -23.81 11.20
N SER A 9 -2.13 -23.43 11.85
CA SER A 9 -3.02 -24.35 12.58
C SER A 9 -4.39 -24.36 11.90
N PRO A 10 -5.08 -25.52 11.86
CA PRO A 10 -6.44 -25.58 11.34
C PRO A 10 -7.37 -24.72 12.20
N ARG A 11 -8.18 -23.88 11.55
CA ARG A 11 -9.20 -23.04 12.19
C ARG A 11 -10.50 -23.17 11.41
N THR A 12 -11.59 -23.41 12.12
CA THR A 12 -12.95 -23.46 11.56
C THR A 12 -13.63 -22.12 11.74
N PHE A 13 -14.36 -21.66 10.73
CA PHE A 13 -15.18 -20.45 10.80
C PHE A 13 -16.45 -20.65 9.97
N GLN A 14 -17.47 -19.85 10.27
CA GLN A 14 -18.67 -19.82 9.44
C GLN A 14 -18.39 -18.94 8.23
N CYS A 15 -18.49 -19.53 7.03
CA CYS A 15 -18.38 -18.83 5.76
C CYS A 15 -19.75 -18.74 5.10
N ARG A 16 -19.98 -17.68 4.33
CA ARG A 16 -21.22 -17.47 3.59
C ARG A 16 -21.05 -18.06 2.19
N ASP A 17 -21.99 -18.88 1.72
CA ASP A 17 -21.86 -19.63 0.47
C ASP A 17 -21.51 -18.73 -0.73
N ALA A 18 -22.21 -17.61 -0.88
CA ALA A 18 -21.95 -16.66 -1.96
C ALA A 18 -20.55 -16.00 -1.92
N LEU A 19 -19.91 -15.96 -0.75
CA LEU A 19 -18.52 -15.50 -0.63
C LEU A 19 -17.55 -16.64 -0.98
N TRP A 20 -17.85 -17.84 -0.50
CA TRP A 20 -17.06 -19.04 -0.76
C TRP A 20 -16.97 -19.35 -2.27
N ASP A 21 -18.10 -19.32 -2.98
CA ASP A 21 -18.18 -19.53 -4.44
C ASP A 21 -17.21 -18.62 -5.22
N LYS A 22 -17.14 -17.34 -4.81
CA LYS A 22 -16.24 -16.37 -5.43
C LYS A 22 -14.77 -16.68 -5.17
N PHE A 23 -14.44 -17.12 -3.96
CA PHE A 23 -13.08 -17.53 -3.62
C PHE A 23 -12.67 -18.82 -4.33
N GLU A 24 -13.59 -19.76 -4.52
CA GLU A 24 -13.36 -20.95 -5.35
C GLU A 24 -13.11 -20.59 -6.81
N GLN A 25 -13.89 -19.67 -7.37
CA GLN A 25 -13.69 -19.20 -8.74
C GLN A 25 -12.32 -18.54 -8.90
N MET A 26 -11.96 -17.61 -8.01
CA MET A 26 -10.65 -16.95 -8.04
C MET A 26 -9.49 -17.94 -7.85
N ALA A 27 -9.65 -18.95 -7.00
CA ALA A 27 -8.65 -20.00 -6.79
C ALA A 27 -8.37 -20.80 -8.08
N ARG A 28 -9.43 -21.09 -8.86
CA ARG A 28 -9.30 -21.78 -10.15
C ARG A 28 -8.65 -20.89 -11.21
N GLU A 29 -9.01 -19.62 -11.26
CA GLU A 29 -8.46 -18.67 -12.24
C GLU A 29 -6.99 -18.30 -11.99
N LEU A 30 -6.61 -18.16 -10.72
CA LEU A 30 -5.25 -17.78 -10.30
C LEU A 30 -4.33 -18.98 -10.04
N GLU A 31 -4.82 -20.20 -10.27
CA GLU A 31 -4.12 -21.47 -9.98
C GLU A 31 -3.55 -21.52 -8.55
N CYS A 32 -4.28 -20.95 -7.59
CA CYS A 32 -3.89 -20.82 -6.18
C CYS A 32 -4.92 -21.49 -5.26
N SER A 33 -4.53 -21.89 -4.04
CA SER A 33 -5.49 -22.47 -3.09
C SER A 33 -6.40 -21.41 -2.46
N VAL A 34 -7.65 -21.79 -2.17
CA VAL A 34 -8.60 -20.94 -1.42
C VAL A 34 -8.02 -20.53 -0.07
N ASP A 35 -7.30 -21.41 0.61
CA ASP A 35 -6.57 -21.09 1.83
C ASP A 35 -5.59 -19.93 1.66
N TYR A 36 -4.86 -19.88 0.54
CA TYR A 36 -3.91 -18.79 0.29
C TYR A 36 -4.63 -17.45 0.19
N LEU A 37 -5.73 -17.40 -0.56
CA LEU A 37 -6.56 -16.21 -0.72
C LEU A 37 -7.15 -15.74 0.62
N ILE A 38 -7.63 -16.67 1.46
CA ILE A 38 -8.17 -16.34 2.80
C ILE A 38 -7.07 -15.78 3.69
N ASN A 39 -5.90 -16.42 3.74
CA ASN A 39 -4.76 -15.93 4.52
C ASN A 39 -4.32 -14.53 4.04
N ASP A 40 -4.35 -14.30 2.72
CA ASP A 40 -4.01 -12.99 2.16
C ASP A 40 -5.03 -11.90 2.51
N ALA A 41 -6.32 -12.18 2.33
CA ALA A 41 -7.40 -11.30 2.73
C ALA A 41 -7.35 -10.95 4.23
N MET A 42 -7.08 -11.93 5.09
CA MET A 42 -6.94 -11.70 6.54
C MET A 42 -5.76 -10.75 6.86
N LYS A 43 -4.60 -10.94 6.22
CA LYS A 43 -3.43 -10.04 6.38
C LYS A 43 -3.78 -8.62 5.92
N GLN A 44 -4.41 -8.49 4.75
CA GLN A 44 -4.80 -7.20 4.20
C GLN A 44 -5.81 -6.48 5.10
N TYR A 45 -6.83 -7.18 5.60
CA TYR A 45 -7.83 -6.63 6.49
C TYR A 45 -7.24 -6.14 7.82
N ALA A 46 -6.33 -6.91 8.41
CA ALA A 46 -5.62 -6.52 9.62
C ALA A 46 -4.76 -5.26 9.40
N ARG A 47 -4.05 -5.17 8.26
CA ARG A 47 -3.27 -3.98 7.87
C ARG A 47 -4.16 -2.75 7.70
N GLN A 48 -5.30 -2.90 7.00
CA GLN A 48 -6.25 -1.82 6.75
C GLN A 48 -6.83 -1.23 8.04
N ARG A 49 -6.93 -2.05 9.09
CA ARG A 49 -7.46 -1.66 10.41
C ARG A 49 -6.37 -1.27 11.42
N ASN A 50 -5.12 -1.12 10.98
CA ASN A 50 -3.95 -0.84 11.82
C ASN A 50 -3.71 -1.89 12.94
N TYR A 51 -4.22 -3.11 12.78
CA TYR A 51 -3.94 -4.25 13.69
C TYR A 51 -2.61 -4.94 13.37
N VAL A 52 -1.77 -4.39 12.49
CA VAL A 52 -0.35 -4.76 12.43
C VAL A 52 0.29 -4.34 13.74
N SER A 53 0.23 -5.22 14.74
CA SER A 53 0.93 -5.04 16.00
C SER A 53 2.39 -4.72 15.69
N SER A 54 2.89 -3.68 16.35
CA SER A 54 4.28 -3.19 16.38
C SER A 54 5.36 -4.27 16.69
N ALA A 55 4.98 -5.55 16.76
CA ALA A 55 5.86 -6.69 17.06
C ALA A 55 6.81 -7.07 15.89
N SER A 56 6.71 -6.41 14.73
CA SER A 56 7.73 -6.42 13.69
C SER A 56 8.11 -5.00 13.23
N ALA A 57 7.98 -4.01 14.12
CA ALA A 57 8.66 -2.72 13.98
C ALA A 57 10.03 -2.76 14.67
N SER A 58 10.76 -3.87 14.50
CA SER A 58 12.11 -4.07 15.03
C SER A 58 12.94 -4.97 14.13
N VAL A 59 12.93 -4.70 12.83
CA VAL A 59 14.10 -4.83 11.96
C VAL A 59 13.88 -3.92 10.75
N GLY A 60 14.67 -2.85 10.66
CA GLY A 60 14.73 -1.99 9.47
C GLY A 60 14.00 -0.65 9.52
N SER A 61 13.85 0.00 10.69
CA SER A 61 13.85 1.47 10.70
C SER A 61 15.31 1.93 10.60
N LEU A 62 15.86 1.83 9.40
CA LEU A 62 17.03 2.59 8.97
C LEU A 62 16.65 3.25 7.67
N ASN A 63 16.70 4.57 7.69
CA ASN A 63 16.51 5.47 6.56
C ASN A 63 15.08 5.59 6.04
N GLY A 64 14.34 6.47 6.70
CA GLY A 64 13.54 7.41 5.95
C GLY A 64 14.46 8.21 5.02
N GLY A 65 14.07 8.26 3.75
CA GLY A 65 14.71 9.11 2.76
C GLY A 65 15.06 8.34 1.49
N GLN A 66 14.43 8.80 0.41
CA GLN A 66 14.90 8.73 -0.97
C GLN A 66 14.45 7.49 -1.77
N GLN A 67 14.02 7.54 -3.03
CA GLN A 67 13.53 8.56 -3.98
C GLN A 67 13.60 7.85 -5.35
N GLU A 68 12.53 7.99 -6.14
CA GLU A 68 12.48 7.94 -7.63
C GLU A 68 12.90 6.64 -8.35
N ARG A 69 11.95 5.87 -8.91
CA ARG A 69 11.42 6.03 -10.29
C ARG A 69 12.51 6.40 -11.31
N TYR A 70 12.83 5.41 -12.15
CA TYR A 70 13.14 5.52 -13.59
C TYR A 70 13.37 6.93 -14.15
N GLY A 71 14.55 7.12 -14.75
CA GLY A 71 14.72 8.00 -15.91
C GLY A 71 15.28 9.38 -15.61
N SER A 72 16.53 9.58 -16.05
CA SER A 72 17.12 10.82 -16.54
C SER A 72 16.33 12.12 -16.32
N ALA A 73 16.64 12.87 -15.26
CA ALA A 73 16.27 14.29 -15.13
C ALA A 73 17.48 15.09 -14.59
N PRO A 74 17.76 16.30 -15.13
CA PRO A 74 18.96 17.05 -14.78
C PRO A 74 18.88 17.69 -13.39
N ALA A 75 20.04 17.89 -12.78
CA ALA A 75 20.24 18.39 -11.41
C ALA A 75 19.52 19.74 -11.12
N PRO A 76 19.12 19.99 -9.86
CA PRO A 76 18.48 21.25 -9.48
C PRO A 76 19.46 22.43 -9.48
N PRO A 77 19.01 23.67 -9.77
CA PRO A 77 19.85 24.86 -9.77
C PRO A 77 20.18 25.36 -8.34
N PRO A 78 21.30 26.07 -8.14
CA PRO A 78 21.70 26.60 -6.84
C PRO A 78 20.77 27.72 -6.33
N PRO A 79 20.64 27.91 -5.01
CA PRO A 79 19.72 28.90 -4.42
C PRO A 79 20.29 30.31 -4.59
N GLY A 80 19.75 31.07 -5.56
CA GLY A 80 20.23 32.44 -5.79
C GLY A 80 19.43 33.34 -6.73
N TYR A 81 18.34 32.89 -7.36
CA TYR A 81 17.59 33.76 -8.29
C TYR A 81 16.10 33.84 -7.93
N ARG A 82 15.66 35.07 -7.61
CA ARG A 82 14.26 35.44 -7.45
C ARG A 82 13.68 35.72 -8.84
N PRO A 83 12.62 35.02 -9.31
CA PRO A 83 11.93 35.46 -10.51
C PRO A 83 10.96 36.60 -10.18
N ALA A 84 11.03 37.66 -11.00
CA ALA A 84 10.05 38.74 -11.03
C ALA A 84 8.67 38.18 -11.38
N THR A 85 7.69 38.37 -10.50
CA THR A 85 6.28 38.09 -10.78
C THR A 85 5.80 39.03 -11.88
N VAL A 86 5.60 38.48 -13.07
CA VAL A 86 4.82 39.14 -14.12
C VAL A 86 3.35 39.17 -13.68
N SER A 87 2.76 40.36 -13.65
CA SER A 87 1.36 40.59 -13.27
C SER A 87 0.41 40.00 -14.32
N PRO A 88 -0.78 39.47 -13.94
CA PRO A 88 -1.82 39.12 -14.90
C PRO A 88 -2.58 40.39 -15.36
N PRO A 89 -2.99 40.50 -16.64
CA PRO A 89 -3.92 41.54 -17.04
C PRO A 89 -5.32 41.25 -16.50
N VAL A 90 -5.86 42.21 -15.74
CA VAL A 90 -7.23 42.24 -15.24
C VAL A 90 -8.23 42.33 -16.40
N GLN A 91 -9.24 41.46 -16.39
CA GLN A 91 -10.39 41.54 -17.28
C GLN A 91 -11.49 42.39 -16.61
N GLY A 92 -12.00 43.39 -17.32
CA GLY A 92 -13.17 44.21 -16.98
C GLY A 92 -13.12 45.48 -17.82
N GLY A 93 -14.16 45.95 -18.52
CA GLY A 93 -15.60 45.84 -18.35
C GLY A 93 -16.10 47.24 -18.72
N GLY A 94 -17.09 47.33 -19.62
CA GLY A 94 -17.33 48.51 -20.46
C GLY A 94 -17.69 49.83 -19.77
N ARG A 95 -17.53 50.91 -20.54
CA ARG A 95 -18.50 52.00 -20.73
C ARG A 95 -18.06 52.92 -21.86
#